data_AF-A0A9P6KZ61-F1
#
_entry.id   AF-A0A9P6KZ61-F1
#
_cell.length_a   1.000
_cell.length_b   1.000
_cell.length_c   1.000
_cell.angle_alpha   90.00
_cell.angle_beta   90.00
_cell.angle_gamma   90.00
#
_symmetry.space_group_name_H-M   'P 1'
#
loop_
_entity.id
_entity.type
_entity.pdbx_description
1 polymer ?
#
loop_
_entity_poly.entity_id
_entity_poly.type
_entity_poly.pdbx_seq_one_letter_code
_entity_poly.pdbx_strand_id
1 'polypeptide(L)'
;MEFEPIIKKLIKTVVRKFYEPYHAIITDMILEDILLYDSDLVKKMKMHSKEVNRLLVALKEDRILKYENKVEIKEDNRQFLSTVYYINYVEVKDVVKYKIYKITKKLESKNTTADGYVCLECEKEFTALEAQTVMSNFVFKCDECNGDLVENVKDLNAEGNAYSRFMSSIQDIVDLLKKLDKYNIPSMDYFQLLEYKKERGVGQAEEKKGEKVVEQKVETEVSFKMGVSVEDEQKEDVEIEEYVTVGGVKKKFSEVTEEDKDKMNEEEYENYFEIFAKYEEAT
;
A
#
# COMPACT_ATOMS: atom_id res chain seq x y z
N MET A 1 6.46 7.49 -23.08
CA MET A 1 7.52 6.48 -22.86
C MET A 1 7.04 5.13 -23.40
N GLU A 2 7.91 4.26 -23.90
CA GLU A 2 7.48 3.00 -24.56
C GLU A 2 6.73 2.03 -23.64
N PHE A 3 7.03 2.03 -22.34
CA PHE A 3 6.35 1.17 -21.36
C PHE A 3 4.94 1.67 -20.99
N GLU A 4 4.64 2.96 -21.21
CA GLU A 4 3.40 3.62 -20.80
C GLU A 4 2.13 2.94 -21.36
N PRO A 5 2.00 2.65 -22.68
CA PRO A 5 0.82 1.96 -23.19
C PRO A 5 0.68 0.54 -22.60
N ILE A 6 1.80 -0.14 -22.32
CA ILE A 6 1.80 -1.50 -21.77
C ILE A 6 1.32 -1.48 -20.32
N ILE A 7 1.80 -0.55 -19.50
CA ILE A 7 1.39 -0.46 -18.10
C ILE A 7 -0.04 0.05 -17.95
N LYS A 8 -0.46 1.02 -18.78
CA LYS A 8 -1.87 1.43 -18.84
C LYS A 8 -2.75 0.23 -19.18
N LYS A 9 -2.35 -0.60 -20.15
CA LYS A 9 -3.07 -1.83 -20.49
C LYS A 9 -3.11 -2.83 -19.33
N LEU A 10 -2.00 -3.03 -18.61
CA LEU A 10 -1.97 -3.87 -17.41
C LEU A 10 -2.99 -3.40 -16.37
N ILE A 11 -2.91 -2.13 -15.97
CA ILE A 11 -3.76 -1.55 -14.93
C ILE A 11 -5.24 -1.66 -15.35
N LYS A 12 -5.55 -1.30 -16.60
CA LYS A 12 -6.90 -1.43 -17.17
C LYS A 12 -7.43 -2.86 -17.13
N THR A 13 -6.57 -3.86 -17.37
CA THR A 13 -6.94 -5.28 -17.36
C THR A 13 -7.18 -5.78 -15.95
N VAL A 14 -6.30 -5.42 -15.00
CA VAL A 14 -6.44 -5.77 -13.58
C VAL A 14 -7.73 -5.19 -13.01
N VAL A 15 -7.95 -3.89 -13.18
CA VAL A 15 -9.13 -3.23 -12.58
C VAL A 15 -10.43 -3.80 -13.14
N ARG A 16 -10.50 -4.04 -14.46
CA ARG A 16 -11.70 -4.62 -15.11
C ARG A 16 -11.98 -6.08 -14.71
N LYS A 17 -10.97 -6.85 -14.30
CA LYS A 17 -11.15 -8.25 -13.87
C LYS A 17 -11.52 -8.39 -12.40
N PHE A 18 -11.00 -7.52 -11.54
CA PHE A 18 -11.10 -7.69 -10.08
C PHE A 18 -11.99 -6.66 -9.36
N TYR A 19 -12.40 -5.58 -10.03
CA TYR A 19 -13.21 -4.52 -9.43
C TYR A 19 -14.48 -4.25 -10.24
N GLU A 20 -15.42 -3.54 -9.63
CA GLU A 20 -16.67 -3.14 -10.29
C GLU A 20 -16.44 -2.12 -11.43
N PRO A 21 -17.38 -2.01 -12.39
CA PRO A 21 -17.24 -1.12 -13.56
C PRO A 21 -16.93 0.34 -13.22
N TYR A 22 -17.48 0.87 -12.12
CA TYR A 22 -17.21 2.25 -11.68
C TYR A 22 -15.74 2.47 -11.33
N HIS A 23 -15.06 1.49 -10.73
CA HIS A 23 -13.63 1.58 -10.44
C HIS A 23 -12.79 1.62 -11.73
N ALA A 24 -13.20 0.87 -12.76
CA ALA A 24 -12.53 0.89 -14.05
C ALA A 24 -12.63 2.26 -14.73
N ILE A 25 -13.81 2.90 -14.65
CA ILE A 25 -14.02 4.25 -15.19
C ILE A 25 -13.13 5.28 -14.47
N ILE A 26 -13.14 5.28 -13.14
CA ILE A 26 -12.30 6.18 -12.33
C ILE A 26 -10.82 6.00 -12.69
N THR A 27 -10.37 4.74 -12.77
CA THR A 27 -8.98 4.42 -13.11
C THR A 27 -8.64 4.90 -14.52
N ASP A 28 -9.54 4.72 -15.50
CA ASP A 28 -9.34 5.20 -16.87
C ASP A 28 -9.16 6.73 -16.91
N MET A 29 -10.00 7.48 -16.19
CA MET A 29 -9.89 8.94 -16.08
C MET A 29 -8.54 9.36 -15.50
N ILE A 30 -8.09 8.72 -14.43
CA ILE A 30 -6.82 9.07 -13.76
C ILE A 30 -5.61 8.72 -14.64
N LEU A 31 -5.67 7.61 -15.41
CA LEU A 31 -4.62 7.25 -16.37
C LEU A 31 -4.51 8.22 -17.55
N GLU A 32 -5.57 8.98 -17.84
CA GLU A 32 -5.62 10.01 -18.89
C GLU A 32 -5.14 11.37 -18.38
N ASP A 33 -5.67 11.85 -17.25
CA ASP A 33 -5.35 13.19 -16.72
C ASP A 33 -4.02 13.27 -15.94
N ILE A 34 -3.41 12.12 -15.62
CA ILE A 34 -2.18 11.91 -14.82
C ILE A 34 -2.33 12.33 -13.36
N LEU A 35 -2.83 13.54 -13.14
CA LEU A 35 -3.19 14.14 -11.85
C LEU A 35 -4.64 14.62 -11.94
N LEU A 36 -5.48 14.10 -11.05
CA LEU A 36 -6.90 14.42 -11.01
C LEU A 36 -7.34 14.81 -9.61
N TYR A 37 -7.86 16.02 -9.46
CA TYR A 37 -8.40 16.52 -8.19
C TYR A 37 -9.79 15.93 -7.89
N ASP A 38 -10.13 15.86 -6.62
CA ASP A 38 -11.42 15.36 -6.14
C ASP A 38 -12.60 16.12 -6.75
N SER A 39 -12.51 17.44 -6.84
CA SER A 39 -13.56 18.30 -7.38
C SER A 39 -13.81 18.02 -8.86
N ASP A 40 -12.76 17.72 -9.63
CA ASP A 40 -12.87 17.39 -11.04
C ASP A 40 -13.32 15.96 -11.27
N LEU A 41 -12.89 15.03 -10.44
CA LEU A 41 -13.37 13.65 -10.48
C LEU A 41 -14.88 13.59 -10.21
N VAL A 42 -15.37 14.33 -9.21
CA VAL A 42 -16.80 14.43 -8.89
C VAL A 42 -17.59 15.03 -10.05
N LYS A 43 -17.07 16.10 -10.69
CA LYS A 43 -17.70 16.71 -11.88
C LYS A 43 -17.74 15.75 -13.06
N LYS A 44 -16.63 15.03 -13.34
CA LYS A 44 -16.54 14.09 -14.46
C LYS A 44 -17.44 12.87 -14.27
N MET A 45 -17.51 12.34 -13.05
CA MET A 45 -18.37 11.20 -12.71
C MET A 45 -19.86 11.58 -12.62
N LYS A 46 -20.18 12.87 -12.40
CA LYS A 46 -21.55 13.34 -12.14
C LYS A 46 -22.23 12.59 -10.99
N MET A 47 -21.46 12.29 -9.94
CA MET A 47 -21.90 11.57 -8.74
C MET A 47 -21.70 12.43 -7.50
N HIS A 48 -22.30 12.05 -6.38
CA HIS A 48 -22.04 12.73 -5.11
C HIS A 48 -20.64 12.39 -4.58
N SER A 49 -19.98 13.36 -3.94
CA SER A 49 -18.62 13.18 -3.38
C SER A 49 -18.52 11.96 -2.44
N LYS A 50 -19.55 11.69 -1.63
CA LYS A 50 -19.58 10.51 -0.75
C LYS A 50 -19.53 9.18 -1.52
N GLU A 51 -20.20 9.09 -2.65
CA GLU A 51 -20.24 7.87 -3.47
C GLU A 51 -18.90 7.65 -4.19
N VAL A 52 -18.32 8.72 -4.74
CA VAL A 52 -16.98 8.67 -5.35
C VAL A 52 -15.95 8.24 -4.30
N ASN A 53 -15.99 8.83 -3.11
CA ASN A 53 -15.07 8.47 -2.04
C ASN A 53 -15.20 7.01 -1.61
N ARG A 54 -16.42 6.46 -1.52
CA ARG A 54 -16.63 5.04 -1.23
C ARG A 54 -15.95 4.12 -2.26
N LEU A 55 -16.03 4.46 -3.55
CA LEU A 55 -15.37 3.70 -4.61
C LEU A 55 -13.84 3.82 -4.54
N LEU A 56 -13.33 5.01 -4.19
CA LEU A 56 -11.90 5.25 -4.08
C LEU A 56 -11.24 4.51 -2.92
N VAL A 57 -11.95 4.23 -1.82
CA VAL A 57 -11.41 3.52 -0.65
C VAL A 57 -10.77 2.19 -1.05
N ALA A 58 -11.49 1.35 -1.79
CA ALA A 58 -10.98 0.04 -2.22
C ALA A 58 -9.69 0.17 -3.08
N LEU A 59 -9.65 1.15 -3.99
CA LEU A 59 -8.48 1.40 -4.84
C LEU A 59 -7.27 1.94 -4.05
N LYS A 60 -7.52 2.72 -2.99
CA LYS A 60 -6.49 3.25 -2.08
C LYS A 60 -5.90 2.16 -1.19
N GLU A 61 -6.76 1.36 -0.55
CA GLU A 61 -6.34 0.25 0.33
C GLU A 61 -5.50 -0.77 -0.43
N ASP A 62 -5.90 -1.08 -1.66
CA ASP A 62 -5.17 -1.98 -2.54
C ASP A 62 -3.94 -1.36 -3.21
N ARG A 63 -3.61 -0.11 -2.88
CA ARG A 63 -2.47 0.65 -3.44
C ARG A 63 -2.46 0.70 -4.97
N ILE A 64 -3.64 0.65 -5.58
CA ILE A 64 -3.81 0.93 -7.02
C ILE A 64 -3.73 2.44 -7.26
N LEU A 65 -4.19 3.22 -6.29
CA LEU A 65 -4.26 4.66 -6.36
C LEU A 65 -3.53 5.32 -5.18
N LYS A 66 -2.73 6.36 -5.49
CA LYS A 66 -2.17 7.28 -4.50
C LYS A 66 -3.02 8.53 -4.39
N TYR A 67 -2.96 9.15 -3.21
CA TYR A 67 -3.61 10.43 -2.97
C TYR A 67 -2.71 11.31 -2.11
N GLU A 68 -2.80 12.61 -2.34
CA GLU A 68 -2.14 13.63 -1.52
C GLU A 68 -3.11 14.78 -1.27
N ASN A 69 -2.98 15.44 -0.12
CA ASN A 69 -3.73 16.65 0.19
C ASN A 69 -2.88 17.87 -0.20
N LYS A 70 -3.47 18.78 -0.96
CA LYS A 70 -2.84 20.02 -1.42
C LYS A 70 -3.73 21.21 -1.07
N VAL A 71 -3.11 22.31 -0.69
CA VAL A 71 -3.83 23.55 -0.43
C VAL A 71 -4.04 24.25 -1.76
N GLU A 72 -5.29 24.50 -2.10
CA GLU A 72 -5.69 25.32 -3.23
C GLU A 72 -6.24 26.66 -2.72
N ILE A 73 -6.02 27.73 -3.49
CA ILE A 73 -6.48 29.08 -3.17
C ILE A 73 -7.53 29.46 -4.21
N LYS A 74 -8.77 29.74 -3.79
CA LYS A 74 -9.81 30.23 -4.71
C LYS A 74 -9.58 31.70 -5.07
N GLU A 75 -10.30 32.16 -6.08
CA GLU A 75 -10.40 33.57 -6.46
C GLU A 75 -10.77 34.49 -5.27
N ASP A 76 -11.52 33.97 -4.29
CA ASP A 76 -11.89 34.67 -3.05
C ASP A 76 -10.77 34.73 -1.98
N ASN A 77 -9.54 34.33 -2.34
CA ASN A 77 -8.38 34.23 -1.45
C ASN A 77 -8.55 33.26 -0.27
N ARG A 78 -9.60 32.43 -0.28
CA ARG A 78 -9.84 31.38 0.71
C ARG A 78 -9.04 30.14 0.35
N GLN A 79 -8.35 29.60 1.35
CA GLN A 79 -7.60 28.35 1.25
C GLN A 79 -8.53 27.16 1.51
N PHE A 80 -8.40 26.12 0.71
CA PHE A 80 -9.11 24.87 0.89
C PHE A 80 -8.16 23.69 0.67
N LEU A 81 -8.36 22.65 1.47
CA LEU A 81 -7.65 21.39 1.29
C LEU A 81 -8.34 20.60 0.18
N SER A 82 -7.61 20.30 -0.88
CA SER A 82 -8.05 19.52 -2.03
C SER A 82 -7.25 18.24 -2.11
N THR A 83 -7.90 17.12 -2.42
CA THR A 83 -7.21 15.84 -2.56
C THR A 83 -6.95 15.57 -4.04
N VAL A 84 -5.67 15.34 -4.38
CA VAL A 84 -5.24 14.95 -5.73
C VAL A 84 -5.00 13.44 -5.79
N TYR A 85 -5.44 12.81 -6.86
CA TYR A 85 -5.33 11.40 -7.13
C TYR A 85 -4.38 11.13 -8.30
N TYR A 86 -3.52 10.12 -8.14
CA TYR A 86 -2.59 9.69 -9.18
C TYR A 86 -2.21 8.22 -9.02
N ILE A 87 -1.61 7.64 -10.07
CA ILE A 87 -1.20 6.24 -10.07
C ILE A 87 0.32 6.16 -10.17
N ASN A 88 0.95 5.59 -9.14
CA ASN A 88 2.36 5.23 -9.21
C ASN A 88 2.52 3.88 -9.92
N TYR A 89 3.03 3.93 -11.13
CA TYR A 89 3.19 2.76 -11.99
C TYR A 89 4.06 1.64 -11.40
N VAL A 90 5.14 1.99 -10.70
CA VAL A 90 6.04 0.99 -10.10
C VAL A 90 5.32 0.26 -8.98
N GLU A 91 4.66 1.01 -8.10
CA GLU A 91 3.92 0.44 -6.97
C GLU A 91 2.80 -0.49 -7.44
N VAL A 92 2.01 -0.07 -8.45
CA VAL A 92 0.94 -0.93 -8.97
C VAL A 92 1.50 -2.20 -9.60
N LYS A 93 2.59 -2.11 -10.38
CA LYS A 93 3.26 -3.28 -10.96
C LYS A 93 3.66 -4.28 -9.86
N ASP A 94 4.27 -3.80 -8.79
CA ASP A 94 4.81 -4.63 -7.71
C ASP A 94 3.70 -5.23 -6.85
N VAL A 95 2.65 -4.46 -6.55
CA VAL A 95 1.47 -4.96 -5.83
C VAL A 95 0.78 -6.06 -6.62
N VAL A 96 0.60 -5.89 -7.93
CA VAL A 96 -0.01 -6.92 -8.79
C VAL A 96 0.85 -8.18 -8.80
N LYS A 97 2.18 -8.06 -8.95
CA LYS A 97 3.11 -9.20 -8.86
C LYS A 97 2.99 -9.94 -7.53
N TYR A 98 3.02 -9.20 -6.43
CA TYR A 98 2.94 -9.77 -5.08
C TYR A 98 1.61 -10.48 -4.84
N LYS A 99 0.49 -9.89 -5.24
CA LYS A 99 -0.84 -10.51 -5.11
C LYS A 99 -0.94 -11.80 -5.93
N ILE A 100 -0.46 -11.82 -7.17
CA ILE A 100 -0.41 -13.03 -8.00
C ILE A 100 0.44 -14.11 -7.32
N TYR A 101 1.64 -13.78 -6.85
CA TYR A 101 2.50 -14.71 -6.13
C TYR A 101 1.79 -15.30 -4.90
N LYS A 102 1.16 -14.46 -4.08
CA LYS A 102 0.48 -14.88 -2.86
C LYS A 102 -0.72 -15.78 -3.14
N ILE A 103 -1.50 -15.50 -4.19
CA ILE A 103 -2.62 -16.35 -4.61
C ILE A 103 -2.10 -17.69 -5.12
N THR A 104 -1.10 -17.67 -5.99
CA THR A 104 -0.48 -18.88 -6.57
C THR A 104 0.04 -19.80 -5.46
N LYS A 105 0.79 -19.25 -4.50
CA LYS A 105 1.33 -20.00 -3.35
C LYS A 105 0.23 -20.59 -2.47
N LYS A 106 -0.88 -19.87 -2.26
CA LYS A 106 -2.04 -20.37 -1.50
C LYS A 106 -2.77 -21.51 -2.22
N LEU A 107 -2.82 -21.48 -3.55
CA LEU A 107 -3.43 -22.55 -4.35
C LEU A 107 -2.52 -23.79 -4.38
N GLU A 108 -1.20 -23.61 -4.48
CA GLU A 108 -0.23 -24.71 -4.39
C GLU A 108 -0.27 -25.41 -3.03
N SER A 109 -0.32 -24.67 -1.92
CA SER A 109 -0.36 -25.26 -0.58
C SER A 109 -1.65 -26.05 -0.30
N LYS A 110 -2.76 -25.72 -0.97
CA LYS A 110 -4.03 -26.45 -0.82
C LYS A 110 -4.02 -27.76 -1.59
N ASN A 111 -3.41 -27.78 -2.78
CA ASN A 111 -3.29 -29.02 -3.54
C ASN A 111 -2.46 -30.08 -2.80
N THR A 112 -1.50 -29.69 -1.97
CA THR A 112 -0.68 -30.64 -1.18
C THR A 112 -1.39 -31.22 0.05
N THR A 113 -2.48 -30.59 0.53
CA THR A 113 -3.24 -31.09 1.69
C THR A 113 -4.27 -32.14 1.31
N ALA A 114 -4.55 -32.33 0.01
CA ALA A 114 -5.42 -33.38 -0.48
C ALA A 114 -4.76 -34.78 -0.47
N ASP A 115 -3.44 -34.85 -0.27
CA ASP A 115 -2.68 -36.11 -0.19
C ASP A 115 -2.75 -36.68 1.24
N GLY A 116 -3.88 -37.29 1.57
CA GLY A 116 -4.15 -37.89 2.88
C GLY A 116 -5.10 -39.08 2.82
N TYR A 117 -5.37 -39.67 3.98
CA TYR A 117 -6.30 -40.76 4.16
C TYR A 117 -7.40 -40.36 5.14
N VAL A 118 -8.58 -40.95 5.00
CA VAL A 118 -9.71 -40.73 5.91
C VAL A 118 -10.28 -42.07 6.37
N CYS A 119 -10.63 -42.16 7.65
CA CYS A 119 -11.33 -43.34 8.16
C CYS A 119 -12.81 -43.32 7.79
N LEU A 120 -13.35 -44.44 7.30
CA LEU A 120 -14.76 -44.57 6.96
C LEU A 120 -15.70 -44.69 8.17
N GLU A 121 -15.17 -44.99 9.35
CA GLU A 121 -15.98 -45.23 10.56
C GLU A 121 -16.06 -44.02 11.48
N CYS A 122 -14.95 -43.31 11.71
CA CYS A 122 -14.90 -42.14 12.61
C CYS A 122 -14.60 -40.82 11.89
N GLU A 123 -14.45 -40.82 10.56
CA GLU A 123 -14.15 -39.65 9.72
C GLU A 123 -12.86 -38.89 10.07
N LYS A 124 -12.00 -39.47 10.92
CA LYS A 124 -10.69 -38.90 11.24
C LYS A 124 -9.78 -38.88 10.00
N GLU A 125 -9.14 -37.75 9.77
CA GLU A 125 -8.18 -37.53 8.68
C GLU A 125 -6.75 -37.83 9.14
N PHE A 126 -5.96 -38.38 8.23
CA PHE A 126 -4.57 -38.78 8.43
C PHE A 126 -3.73 -38.25 7.27
N THR A 127 -2.59 -37.65 7.55
CA THR A 127 -1.58 -37.38 6.53
C THR A 127 -0.95 -38.69 6.02
N ALA A 128 -0.30 -38.66 4.86
CA ALA A 128 0.40 -39.84 4.34
C ALA A 128 1.45 -40.41 5.31
N LEU A 129 2.13 -39.55 6.11
CA LEU A 129 3.10 -39.99 7.12
C LEU A 129 2.43 -40.60 8.35
N GLU A 130 1.28 -40.05 8.78
CA GLU A 130 0.52 -40.62 9.91
C GLU A 130 -0.13 -41.95 9.52
N ALA A 131 -0.64 -42.08 8.29
CA ALA A 131 -1.16 -43.36 7.80
C ALA A 131 -0.06 -44.44 7.82
N GLN A 132 1.19 -44.09 7.47
CA GLN A 132 2.33 -45.03 7.53
C GLN A 132 2.61 -45.56 8.94
N THR A 133 2.40 -44.77 10.00
CA THR A 133 2.67 -45.24 11.38
C THR A 133 1.62 -46.22 11.89
N VAL A 134 0.40 -46.15 11.35
CA VAL A 134 -0.74 -47.00 11.73
C VAL A 134 -1.02 -48.15 10.74
N MET A 135 -0.01 -48.51 9.93
CA MET A 135 -0.12 -49.62 8.99
C MET A 135 -0.04 -50.98 9.71
N SER A 136 -0.99 -51.87 9.41
CA SER A 136 -0.98 -53.27 9.87
C SER A 136 -1.34 -54.21 8.71
N ASN A 137 -0.59 -55.30 8.54
CA ASN A 137 -0.81 -56.28 7.46
C ASN A 137 -0.93 -55.67 6.05
N PHE A 138 -0.11 -54.65 5.74
CA PHE A 138 -0.14 -53.89 4.48
C PHE A 138 -1.43 -53.07 4.24
N VAL A 139 -2.23 -52.83 5.28
CA VAL A 139 -3.44 -52.00 5.24
C VAL A 139 -3.35 -50.89 6.29
N PHE A 140 -3.72 -49.67 5.91
CA PHE A 140 -3.79 -48.54 6.83
C PHE A 140 -5.05 -48.64 7.70
N LYS A 141 -4.88 -48.62 9.02
CA LYS A 141 -6.00 -48.71 9.98
C LYS A 141 -6.01 -47.52 10.92
N CYS A 142 -7.21 -47.05 11.28
CA CYS A 142 -7.39 -45.97 12.22
C CYS A 142 -6.88 -46.34 13.62
N ASP A 143 -6.20 -45.42 14.29
CA ASP A 143 -5.71 -45.57 15.66
C ASP A 143 -6.83 -45.59 16.73
N GLU A 144 -7.98 -44.98 16.43
CA GLU A 144 -9.09 -44.86 17.38
C GLU A 144 -10.17 -45.93 17.22
N CYS A 145 -10.61 -46.21 16.00
CA CYS A 145 -11.70 -47.16 15.72
C CYS A 145 -11.25 -48.44 15.01
N ASN A 146 -9.98 -48.53 14.59
CA ASN A 146 -9.43 -49.66 13.82
C ASN A 146 -10.10 -49.91 12.45
N GLY A 147 -10.95 -48.99 12.00
CA GLY A 147 -11.53 -48.96 10.67
C GLY A 147 -10.48 -48.71 9.57
N ASP A 148 -10.78 -49.15 8.35
CA ASP A 148 -9.87 -49.02 7.21
C ASP A 148 -9.78 -47.55 6.75
N LEU A 149 -8.55 -47.11 6.49
CA LEU A 149 -8.29 -45.78 5.94
C LEU A 149 -8.30 -45.84 4.41
N VAL A 150 -9.05 -44.93 3.78
CA VAL A 150 -9.11 -44.78 2.32
C VAL A 150 -8.48 -43.47 1.90
N GLU A 151 -7.90 -43.42 0.70
CA GLU A 151 -7.37 -42.16 0.15
C GLU A 151 -8.46 -41.09 0.12
N ASN A 152 -8.13 -39.89 0.57
CA ASN A 152 -9.04 -38.76 0.60
C ASN A 152 -9.21 -38.19 -0.81
N VAL A 153 -10.04 -38.85 -1.63
CA VAL A 153 -10.34 -38.46 -3.01
C VAL A 153 -11.35 -37.30 -3.12
N LYS A 154 -11.79 -36.70 -2.00
CA LYS A 154 -12.83 -35.66 -2.01
C LYS A 154 -12.40 -34.39 -2.78
N ASP A 155 -11.11 -34.06 -2.81
CA ASP A 155 -10.62 -32.78 -3.36
C ASP A 155 -9.87 -32.87 -4.71
N LEU A 156 -9.47 -34.08 -5.14
CA LEU A 156 -8.61 -34.25 -6.33
C LEU A 156 -9.26 -33.77 -7.65
N ASN A 157 -10.59 -33.86 -7.77
CA ASN A 157 -11.29 -33.52 -9.03
C ASN A 157 -11.67 -32.03 -9.16
N ALA A 158 -11.82 -31.32 -8.04
CA ALA A 158 -12.23 -29.91 -8.04
C ALA A 158 -11.03 -28.94 -7.94
N GLU A 159 -9.99 -29.31 -7.17
CA GLU A 159 -8.94 -28.38 -6.74
C GLU A 159 -7.73 -28.30 -7.67
N GLY A 160 -7.28 -29.43 -8.23
CA GLY A 160 -6.26 -29.43 -9.30
C GLY A 160 -6.70 -28.60 -10.52
N ASN A 161 -8.02 -28.54 -10.76
CA ASN A 161 -8.64 -27.69 -11.75
C ASN A 161 -8.62 -26.19 -11.37
N ALA A 162 -8.67 -25.84 -10.09
CA ALA A 162 -8.74 -24.45 -9.65
C ALA A 162 -7.45 -23.68 -9.95
N TYR A 163 -6.28 -24.30 -9.72
CA TYR A 163 -4.98 -23.70 -10.07
C TYR A 163 -4.87 -23.45 -11.57
N SER A 164 -5.13 -24.47 -12.40
CA SER A 164 -5.04 -24.34 -13.85
C SER A 164 -6.03 -23.34 -14.42
N ARG A 165 -7.27 -23.30 -13.90
CA ARG A 165 -8.29 -22.29 -14.29
C ARG A 165 -7.84 -20.88 -13.90
N PHE A 166 -7.32 -20.72 -12.67
CA PHE A 166 -6.81 -19.42 -12.22
C PHE A 166 -5.67 -18.95 -13.12
N MET A 167 -4.64 -19.76 -13.32
CA MET A 167 -3.49 -19.43 -14.16
C MET A 167 -3.91 -19.10 -15.59
N SER A 168 -4.84 -19.86 -16.16
CA SER A 168 -5.41 -19.56 -17.49
C SER A 168 -6.12 -18.19 -17.52
N SER A 169 -6.88 -17.85 -16.48
CA SER A 169 -7.62 -16.59 -16.42
C SER A 169 -6.75 -15.34 -16.21
N ILE A 170 -5.55 -15.48 -15.64
CA ILE A 170 -4.61 -14.38 -15.42
C ILE A 170 -3.44 -14.35 -16.41
N GLN A 171 -3.38 -15.28 -17.37
CA GLN A 171 -2.26 -15.41 -18.30
C GLN A 171 -1.97 -14.11 -19.06
N ASP A 172 -3.01 -13.37 -19.45
CA ASP A 172 -2.90 -12.08 -20.10
C ASP A 172 -2.22 -11.02 -19.22
N ILE A 173 -2.51 -10.99 -17.92
CA ILE A 173 -1.84 -10.13 -16.93
C ILE A 173 -0.37 -10.55 -16.80
N VAL A 174 -0.10 -11.85 -16.68
CA VAL A 174 1.27 -12.38 -16.55
C VAL A 174 2.12 -12.02 -17.78
N ASP A 175 1.56 -12.11 -18.98
CA ASP A 175 2.26 -11.74 -20.21
C ASP A 175 2.55 -10.24 -20.30
N LEU A 176 1.64 -9.39 -19.81
CA LEU A 176 1.89 -7.95 -19.69
C LEU A 176 2.99 -7.63 -18.68
N LEU A 177 3.00 -8.30 -17.53
CA LEU A 177 4.07 -8.16 -16.53
C LEU A 177 5.44 -8.57 -17.09
N LYS A 178 5.53 -9.71 -17.80
CA LYS A 178 6.76 -10.15 -18.47
C LYS A 178 7.27 -9.14 -19.50
N LYS A 179 6.37 -8.47 -20.23
CA LYS A 179 6.75 -7.39 -21.16
C LYS A 179 7.29 -6.18 -20.41
N LEU A 180 6.66 -5.81 -19.30
CA LEU A 180 7.07 -4.67 -18.47
C LEU A 180 8.39 -4.89 -17.73
N ASP A 181 8.78 -6.13 -17.48
CA ASP A 181 10.07 -6.46 -16.85
C ASP A 181 11.29 -6.13 -17.70
N LYS A 182 11.10 -5.88 -19.00
CA LYS A 182 12.16 -5.39 -19.89
C LYS A 182 12.45 -3.91 -19.73
N TYR A 183 11.59 -3.17 -19.04
CA TYR A 183 11.69 -1.72 -18.90
C TYR A 183 12.00 -1.34 -17.45
N ASN A 184 12.86 -0.34 -17.29
CA ASN A 184 13.04 0.32 -16.01
C ASN A 184 11.99 1.43 -15.88
N ILE A 185 10.98 1.20 -15.05
CA ILE A 185 9.86 2.12 -14.86
C ILE A 185 10.24 3.07 -13.72
N PRO A 186 10.25 4.40 -13.94
CA PRO A 186 10.48 5.35 -12.87
C PRO A 186 9.30 5.40 -11.91
N SER A 187 9.59 5.43 -10.61
CA SER A 187 8.60 5.81 -9.60
C SER A 187 8.47 7.32 -9.64
N MET A 188 7.25 7.82 -9.83
CA MET A 188 6.95 9.25 -9.88
C MET A 188 6.07 9.65 -8.70
N ASP A 189 6.46 10.71 -8.00
CA ASP A 189 5.65 11.37 -6.98
C ASP A 189 4.77 12.48 -7.58
N TYR A 190 3.97 13.15 -6.73
CA TYR A 190 3.12 14.24 -7.16
C TYR A 190 3.88 15.37 -7.90
N PHE A 191 5.05 15.77 -7.39
CA PHE A 191 5.80 16.90 -7.96
C PHE A 191 6.36 16.54 -9.33
N GLN A 192 6.94 15.34 -9.46
CA GLN A 192 7.45 14.81 -10.72
C GLN A 192 6.32 14.63 -11.75
N LEU A 193 5.14 14.18 -11.32
CA LEU A 193 3.97 14.08 -12.19
C LEU A 193 3.44 15.45 -12.62
N LEU A 194 3.55 16.46 -11.76
CA LEU A 194 3.14 17.83 -12.07
C LEU A 194 4.05 18.45 -13.12
N GLU A 195 5.36 18.28 -12.98
CA GLU A 195 6.35 18.67 -13.98
C GLU A 195 6.11 17.94 -15.31
N TYR A 196 5.93 16.63 -15.24
CA TYR A 196 5.64 15.79 -16.40
C TYR A 196 4.36 16.22 -17.15
N LYS A 197 3.32 16.62 -16.40
CA LYS A 197 2.07 17.14 -16.99
C LYS A 197 2.30 18.50 -17.67
N LYS A 198 3.11 19.39 -17.08
CA LYS A 198 3.46 20.69 -17.68
C LYS A 198 4.22 20.49 -19.00
N GLU A 199 5.23 19.62 -19.03
CA GLU A 199 6.00 19.32 -20.25
C GLU A 199 5.12 18.78 -21.39
N ARG A 200 4.12 17.95 -21.07
CA ARG A 200 3.13 17.45 -22.04
C ARG A 200 2.17 18.54 -22.54
N GLY A 201 1.77 19.46 -21.66
CA GLY A 201 0.85 20.56 -21.97
C GLY A 201 1.48 21.66 -22.82
N VAL A 202 2.77 21.96 -22.64
CA VAL A 202 3.50 22.99 -23.41
C VAL A 202 3.62 22.61 -24.90
N GLY A 203 3.54 21.33 -25.25
CA GLY A 203 3.49 20.88 -26.64
C GLY A 203 2.15 21.12 -27.37
N GLN A 204 1.09 21.58 -26.69
CA GLN A 204 -0.26 21.70 -27.27
C GLN A 204 -1.00 23.01 -26.94
N ALA A 205 -0.35 24.01 -26.33
CA ALA A 205 -1.03 25.26 -25.95
C ALA A 205 -0.12 26.50 -26.06
N GLU A 206 0.20 26.93 -27.28
CA GLU A 206 0.11 28.37 -27.54
C GLU A 206 -1.40 28.71 -27.58
N GLU A 207 -1.80 29.68 -26.77
CA GLU A 207 -3.18 30.17 -26.59
C GLU A 207 -4.14 29.31 -25.74
N LYS A 208 -4.00 29.42 -24.41
CA LYS A 208 -5.08 29.95 -23.55
C LYS A 208 -4.50 30.44 -22.22
N LYS A 209 -4.57 31.76 -22.04
CA LYS A 209 -4.22 32.47 -20.80
C LYS A 209 -5.21 32.11 -19.70
N GLY A 210 -4.70 31.88 -18.49
CA GLY A 210 -5.43 32.21 -17.27
C GLY A 210 -5.48 31.13 -16.19
N GLU A 211 -4.35 30.65 -15.69
CA GLU A 211 -4.24 30.17 -14.32
C GLU A 211 -2.87 30.58 -13.78
N LYS A 212 -2.86 31.58 -12.89
CA LYS A 212 -1.66 31.95 -12.15
C LYS A 212 -1.59 31.06 -10.91
N VAL A 213 -0.83 29.98 -10.98
CA VAL A 213 -0.32 29.32 -9.79
C VAL A 213 0.81 30.19 -9.24
N VAL A 214 0.59 30.81 -8.09
CA VAL A 214 1.63 31.56 -7.39
C VAL A 214 2.61 30.55 -6.79
N GLU A 215 3.82 30.48 -7.34
CA GLU A 215 4.96 29.87 -6.68
C GLU A 215 5.36 30.76 -5.50
N GLN A 216 5.04 30.33 -4.28
CA GLN A 216 5.79 30.75 -3.10
C GLN A 216 6.81 29.66 -2.78
N LYS A 217 8.10 30.00 -2.94
CA LYS A 217 9.19 29.24 -2.33
C LYS A 217 8.99 29.26 -0.82
N VAL A 218 8.59 28.12 -0.27
CA VAL A 218 8.80 27.83 1.15
C VAL A 218 9.96 26.86 1.18
N GLU A 219 11.10 27.32 1.70
CA GLU A 219 12.21 26.45 2.06
C GLU A 219 11.72 25.59 3.23
N THR A 220 11.57 24.29 3.00
CA THR A 220 11.41 23.32 4.07
C THR A 220 12.32 22.15 3.72
N GLU A 221 13.49 22.16 4.34
CA GLU A 221 14.32 20.98 4.44
C GLU A 221 13.61 20.01 5.39
N VAL A 222 13.09 18.91 4.85
CA VAL A 222 12.87 17.71 5.67
C VAL A 222 13.46 16.53 4.91
N SER A 223 14.59 16.07 5.45
CA SER A 223 15.24 14.84 5.07
C SER A 223 14.38 13.65 5.51
N PHE A 224 14.27 12.69 4.59
CA PHE A 224 13.55 11.44 4.76
C PHE A 224 14.48 10.38 5.36
N LYS A 225 14.00 9.57 6.32
CA LYS A 225 14.36 8.14 6.39
C LYS A 225 13.38 7.28 7.23
N MET A 226 12.65 6.45 6.49
CA MET A 226 12.19 5.07 6.75
C MET A 226 12.22 4.48 8.19
N GLY A 227 11.05 3.97 8.62
CA GLY A 227 10.87 2.51 8.69
C GLY A 227 10.36 1.84 9.97
N VAL A 228 9.02 1.68 10.07
CA VAL A 228 8.24 0.50 10.55
C VAL A 228 8.12 0.17 12.06
N SER A 229 6.84 -0.02 12.45
CA SER A 229 6.23 -0.61 13.68
C SER A 229 6.45 0.19 14.97
N VAL A 230 5.43 0.57 15.74
CA VAL A 230 4.61 -0.31 16.61
C VAL A 230 3.34 0.45 17.06
N GLU A 231 2.28 -0.33 17.30
CA GLU A 231 1.05 -0.17 18.10
C GLU A 231 0.66 1.22 18.67
N ASP A 232 -0.61 1.59 18.43
CA ASP A 232 -1.30 2.76 19.01
C ASP A 232 -1.38 2.65 20.55
N GLU A 233 -0.51 3.37 21.25
CA GLU A 233 -0.74 3.79 22.64
C GLU A 233 -1.01 5.29 22.68
N GLN A 234 -2.16 5.65 23.23
CA GLN A 234 -2.56 7.03 23.50
C GLN A 234 -1.63 7.60 24.59
N LYS A 235 -0.74 8.54 24.23
CA LYS A 235 -0.01 9.35 25.21
C LYS A 235 -0.64 10.74 25.28
N GLU A 236 -1.09 11.11 26.47
CA GLU A 236 -1.55 12.46 26.80
C GLU A 236 -0.36 13.43 26.74
N ASP A 237 -0.50 14.54 26.01
CA ASP A 237 0.50 15.60 25.94
C ASP A 237 0.63 16.29 27.31
N VAL A 238 1.70 15.99 28.06
CA VAL A 238 2.08 16.73 29.26
C VAL A 238 3.00 17.89 28.86
N GLU A 239 2.50 19.12 28.92
CA GLU A 239 3.31 20.34 28.72
C GLU A 239 4.26 20.57 29.91
N ILE A 240 5.57 20.55 29.66
CA ILE A 240 6.60 20.80 30.68
C ILE A 240 7.09 22.25 30.58
N GLU A 241 6.90 23.03 31.65
CA GLU A 241 7.35 24.44 31.76
C GLU A 241 8.69 24.61 32.50
N GLU A 242 9.61 23.64 32.39
CA GLU A 242 10.93 23.71 33.03
C GLU A 242 11.98 24.40 32.15
N TYR A 243 12.96 25.07 32.80
CA TYR A 243 13.99 25.87 32.13
C TYR A 243 15.38 25.26 32.34
N VAL A 244 16.18 25.27 31.27
CA VAL A 244 17.58 24.84 31.23
C VAL A 244 18.47 26.03 30.88
N THR A 245 19.69 26.06 31.41
CA THR A 245 20.66 27.10 31.06
C THR A 245 21.55 26.60 29.93
N VAL A 246 21.68 27.38 28.86
CA VAL A 246 22.52 27.09 27.69
C VAL A 246 23.53 28.21 27.53
N GLY A 247 24.81 27.94 27.80
CA GLY A 247 25.87 28.94 27.68
C GLY A 247 25.62 30.17 28.56
N GLY A 248 25.04 29.97 29.75
CA GLY A 248 24.65 31.04 30.68
C GLY A 248 23.29 31.69 30.42
N VAL A 249 22.54 31.27 29.39
CA VAL A 249 21.21 31.82 29.05
C VAL A 249 20.09 30.83 29.37
N LYS A 250 19.10 31.24 30.15
CA LYS A 250 17.93 30.42 30.47
C LYS A 250 17.02 30.25 29.25
N LYS A 251 16.74 29.01 28.86
CA LYS A 251 15.82 28.61 27.79
C LYS A 251 14.82 27.59 28.33
N LYS A 252 13.62 27.50 27.74
CA LYS A 252 12.67 26.43 28.08
C LYS A 252 13.19 25.10 27.56
N PHE A 253 12.95 24.02 28.30
CA PHE A 253 13.38 22.66 27.93
C PHE A 253 12.89 22.26 26.52
N SER A 254 11.62 22.56 26.19
CA SER A 254 11.02 22.26 24.88
C SER A 254 11.61 23.04 23.70
N GLU A 255 12.41 24.08 23.96
CA GLU A 255 13.03 24.93 22.94
C GLU A 255 14.55 24.68 22.82
N VAL A 256 15.10 23.72 23.57
CA VAL A 256 16.52 23.34 23.49
C VAL A 256 16.75 22.51 22.23
N THR A 257 17.56 23.03 21.32
CA THR A 257 17.94 22.34 20.08
C THR A 257 19.24 21.55 20.24
N GLU A 258 19.56 20.66 19.29
CA GLU A 258 20.85 19.93 19.31
C GLU A 258 22.06 20.90 19.27
N GLU A 259 21.95 22.01 18.53
CA GLU A 259 23.00 23.05 18.50
C GLU A 259 23.17 23.79 19.83
N ASP A 260 22.17 23.76 20.70
CA ASP A 260 22.24 24.32 22.05
C ASP A 260 22.96 23.37 23.01
N LYS A 261 22.79 22.06 22.85
CA LYS A 261 23.50 21.04 23.66
C LYS A 261 25.01 21.11 23.45
N ASP A 262 25.45 21.38 22.22
CA ASP A 262 26.87 21.56 21.88
C ASP A 262 27.51 22.81 22.53
N LYS A 263 26.68 23.75 23.00
CA LYS A 263 27.11 24.99 23.66
C LYS A 263 27.00 24.93 25.18
N MET A 264 26.41 23.86 25.73
CA MET A 264 26.30 23.66 27.17
C MET A 264 27.67 23.30 27.75
N ASN A 265 27.94 23.80 28.95
CA ASN A 265 29.01 23.24 29.76
C ASN A 265 28.55 21.95 30.47
N GLU A 266 29.47 21.27 31.15
CA GLU A 266 29.20 19.99 31.82
C GLU A 266 28.06 20.09 32.85
N GLU A 267 28.03 21.14 33.67
CA GLU A 267 26.98 21.37 34.68
C GLU A 267 25.61 21.69 34.06
N GLU A 268 25.58 22.41 32.94
CA GLU A 268 24.37 22.72 32.18
C GLU A 268 23.79 21.47 31.51
N TYR A 269 24.68 20.60 31.02
CA TYR A 269 24.31 19.34 30.41
C TYR A 269 23.77 18.33 31.43
N GLU A 270 24.34 18.28 32.63
CA GLU A 270 23.81 17.48 33.75
C GLU A 270 22.39 17.92 34.14
N ASN A 271 22.15 19.23 34.29
CA ASN A 271 20.82 19.77 34.57
C ASN A 271 19.81 19.46 33.45
N TYR A 272 20.24 19.57 32.18
CA TYR A 272 19.42 19.17 31.04
C TYR A 272 19.04 17.67 31.12
N PHE A 273 20.01 16.81 31.45
CA PHE A 273 19.82 15.38 31.52
C PHE A 273 18.93 14.95 32.69
N GLU A 274 19.01 15.61 33.85
CA GLU A 274 18.12 15.34 34.98
C GLU A 274 16.65 15.64 34.66
N ILE A 275 16.39 16.74 33.93
CA ILE A 275 15.04 17.11 33.50
C ILE A 275 14.53 16.11 32.44
N PHE A 276 15.41 15.71 31.53
CA PHE A 276 15.10 14.67 30.54
C PHE A 276 14.79 13.31 31.19
N ALA A 277 15.57 12.88 32.17
CA ALA A 277 15.37 11.61 32.87
C ALA A 277 14.05 11.57 33.65
N LYS A 278 13.67 12.70 34.29
CA LYS A 278 12.36 12.83 34.95
C LYS A 278 11.19 12.69 33.97
N TYR A 279 11.36 13.09 32.71
CA TYR A 279 10.33 12.95 31.69
C TYR A 279 10.23 11.52 31.16
N GLU A 280 11.36 10.83 30.92
CA GLU A 280 11.34 9.41 30.56
C GLU A 280 10.66 8.54 31.63
N GLU A 281 10.81 8.88 32.91
CA GLU A 281 10.11 8.18 34.01
C GLU A 281 8.61 8.52 34.12
N ALA A 282 8.18 9.66 33.57
CA ALA A 282 6.80 10.14 33.65
C ALA A 282 5.91 9.74 32.45
N THR A 283 6.49 9.14 31.41
CA THR A 283 5.81 8.79 30.13
C THR A 283 5.80 7.29 29.88
#